data_AF-A0A2M7KL00-F1
#
_entry.id   AF-A0A2M7KL00-F1
#
_cell.length_a   1.000
_cell.length_b   1.000
_cell.length_c   1.000
_cell.angle_alpha   90.00
_cell.angle_beta   90.00
_cell.angle_gamma   90.00
#
_symmetry.space_group_name_H-M   'P 1'
#
loop_
_entity.id
_entity.type
_entity.pdbx_description
1 polymer ?
#
loop_
_entity_poly.entity_id
_entity_poly.type
_entity_poly.pdbx_seq_one_letter_code
_entity_poly.pdbx_strand_id
1 'polypeptide(L)'
;MLPLILMTLASLSPAPAVDTLAADTALLASLALDPAQLRPLALDTVLVAAGKAAAVICHADAPPWREAAGAVQEAIKAATGVELPLLTDAQLTPEQADSQNVILLGHLDNNRHVARLYHNFFVCLDVGYTGRKGYVIRSVQDPFGRGHNSLLVGGSYPEGTRLGAQAFADLVKANGKPGTLTLGRLLELKFDPNNRQEKAVAPLTDEQRDAAIDAARTTLFSPGEGRSGVARMLDFAVRYHRTGDVRAAEAYRALLLALMEYYAKDQYINSEGLA
;
A
#
# COMPACT_ATOMS: atom_id res chain seq x y z
N MET A 1 50.36 39.50 -17.91
CA MET A 1 50.02 38.10 -17.61
C MET A 1 48.51 38.01 -17.52
N LEU A 2 47.86 37.34 -18.46
CA LEU A 2 46.41 37.11 -18.50
C LEU A 2 46.18 35.62 -18.21
N PRO A 3 45.26 35.20 -17.32
CA PRO A 3 44.93 33.79 -17.19
C PRO A 3 43.92 33.40 -18.27
N LEU A 4 44.24 32.32 -18.98
CA LEU A 4 43.39 31.67 -19.97
C LEU A 4 42.35 30.81 -19.21
N ILE A 5 41.08 31.20 -19.22
CA ILE A 5 39.99 30.34 -18.74
C ILE A 5 39.59 29.42 -19.89
N LEU A 6 39.89 28.13 -19.73
CA LEU A 6 39.44 27.07 -20.62
C LEU A 6 37.98 26.74 -20.29
N MET A 7 37.03 27.28 -21.05
CA MET A 7 35.63 26.82 -21.00
C MET A 7 35.50 25.50 -21.74
N THR A 8 35.23 24.41 -21.01
CA THR A 8 34.72 23.16 -21.56
C THR A 8 33.33 23.39 -22.12
N LEU A 9 33.20 23.44 -23.44
CA LEU A 9 31.91 23.36 -24.13
C LEU A 9 31.31 21.98 -23.84
N ALA A 10 30.25 21.94 -23.03
CA ALA A 10 29.39 20.78 -22.97
C ALA A 10 28.81 20.55 -24.37
N SER A 11 29.09 19.39 -24.96
CA SER A 11 28.46 18.95 -26.20
C SER A 11 26.96 18.84 -26.00
N LEU A 12 26.20 19.75 -26.61
CA LEU A 12 24.76 19.58 -26.81
C LEU A 12 24.55 18.26 -27.57
N SER A 13 23.80 17.33 -26.99
CA SER A 13 23.38 16.14 -27.72
C SER A 13 22.54 16.57 -28.94
N PRO A 14 22.74 15.96 -30.13
CA PRO A 14 21.94 16.30 -31.30
C PRO A 14 20.46 16.01 -31.01
N ALA A 15 19.57 16.81 -31.60
CA ALA A 15 18.14 16.59 -31.51
C ALA A 15 17.79 15.16 -31.96
N PRO A 16 16.83 14.49 -31.30
CA PRO A 16 16.41 13.15 -31.69
C PRO A 16 15.99 13.13 -33.17
N ALA A 17 16.39 12.09 -33.91
CA ALA A 17 15.99 11.92 -35.29
C ALA A 17 14.45 11.87 -35.39
N VAL A 18 13.87 12.35 -36.50
CA VAL A 18 12.41 12.45 -36.69
C VAL A 18 11.69 11.11 -36.41
N ASP A 19 12.33 9.99 -36.75
CA ASP A 19 11.81 8.65 -36.49
C ASP A 19 11.73 8.28 -35.00
N THR A 20 12.68 8.77 -34.19
CA THR A 20 12.63 8.60 -32.73
C THR A 20 11.51 9.41 -32.09
N LEU A 21 11.23 10.62 -32.60
CA LEU A 21 10.13 11.44 -32.11
C LEU A 21 8.76 10.82 -32.44
N ALA A 22 8.61 10.24 -33.63
CA ALA A 22 7.38 9.55 -34.03
C ALA A 22 7.12 8.30 -33.17
N ALA A 23 8.16 7.51 -32.90
CA ALA A 23 8.08 6.33 -32.03
C ALA A 23 7.72 6.72 -30.59
N ASP A 24 8.36 7.75 -30.04
CA ASP A 24 8.08 8.25 -28.69
C ASP A 24 6.65 8.80 -28.57
N THR A 25 6.18 9.50 -29.60
CA THR A 25 4.80 10.04 -29.63
C THR A 25 3.77 8.90 -29.68
N ALA A 26 4.02 7.86 -30.49
CA ALA A 26 3.16 6.69 -30.54
C ALA A 26 3.16 5.92 -29.21
N LEU A 27 4.32 5.81 -28.55
CA LEU A 27 4.42 5.22 -27.22
C LEU A 27 3.62 6.03 -26.19
N LEU A 28 3.79 7.36 -26.15
CA LEU A 28 3.03 8.24 -25.26
C LEU A 28 1.53 8.13 -25.48
N ALA A 29 1.09 8.10 -26.74
CA ALA A 29 -0.32 7.89 -27.08
C ALA A 29 -0.82 6.51 -26.60
N SER A 30 0.00 5.46 -26.68
CA SER A 30 -0.35 4.12 -26.17
C SER A 30 -0.42 4.05 -24.64
N LEU A 31 0.26 4.97 -23.94
CA LEU A 31 0.28 5.09 -22.48
C LEU A 31 -0.74 6.12 -21.96
N ALA A 32 -1.45 6.81 -22.86
CA ALA A 32 -2.44 7.81 -22.48
C ALA A 32 -3.60 7.15 -21.73
N LEU A 33 -3.86 7.65 -20.52
CA LEU A 33 -5.00 7.23 -19.72
C LEU A 33 -6.22 8.05 -20.13
N ASP A 34 -7.32 7.39 -20.46
CA ASP A 34 -8.61 8.06 -20.63
C ASP A 34 -9.12 8.52 -19.25
N PRO A 35 -9.26 9.84 -19.00
CA PRO A 35 -9.74 10.35 -17.72
C PRO A 35 -11.19 9.93 -17.41
N ALA A 36 -11.98 9.53 -18.41
CA ALA A 36 -13.34 9.01 -18.22
C ALA A 36 -13.34 7.52 -17.85
N GLN A 37 -12.24 6.80 -18.07
CA GLN A 37 -12.16 5.38 -17.79
C GLN A 37 -11.81 5.14 -16.31
N LEU A 38 -12.80 4.70 -15.54
CA LEU A 38 -12.59 4.28 -14.15
C LEU A 38 -11.85 2.95 -14.10
N ARG A 39 -10.79 2.89 -13.28
CA ARG A 39 -10.14 1.61 -12.96
C ARG A 39 -11.01 0.80 -11.98
N PRO A 40 -11.08 -0.53 -12.13
CA PRO A 40 -11.64 -1.39 -11.10
C PRO A 40 -10.94 -1.17 -9.77
N LEU A 41 -11.70 -1.05 -8.68
CA LEU A 41 -11.15 -0.78 -7.34
C LEU A 41 -10.43 -1.98 -6.70
N ALA A 42 -10.52 -3.18 -7.29
CA ALA A 42 -9.91 -4.42 -6.80
C ALA A 42 -10.13 -4.66 -5.29
N LEU A 43 -11.35 -4.43 -4.79
CA LEU A 43 -11.63 -4.43 -3.35
C LEU A 43 -11.51 -5.81 -2.70
N ASP A 44 -11.71 -6.86 -3.49
CA ASP A 44 -11.71 -8.25 -3.07
C ASP A 44 -10.44 -8.98 -3.54
N THR A 45 -9.83 -9.72 -2.63
CA THR A 45 -8.70 -10.60 -2.91
C THR A 45 -9.17 -12.04 -3.04
N VAL A 46 -9.16 -12.56 -4.26
CA VAL A 46 -9.57 -13.94 -4.55
C VAL A 46 -8.38 -14.88 -4.33
N LEU A 47 -8.50 -15.78 -3.35
CA LEU A 47 -7.45 -16.75 -3.02
C LEU A 47 -7.73 -18.12 -3.65
N VAL A 48 -8.99 -18.53 -3.66
CA VAL A 48 -9.45 -19.78 -4.28
C VAL A 48 -10.73 -19.49 -5.07
N ALA A 49 -10.80 -19.96 -6.31
CA ALA A 49 -11.97 -19.82 -7.17
C ALA A 49 -12.21 -21.10 -7.96
N ALA A 50 -13.47 -21.55 -7.98
CA ALA A 50 -13.90 -22.74 -8.74
C ALA A 50 -13.01 -23.98 -8.49
N GLY A 51 -12.62 -24.21 -7.23
CA GLY A 51 -11.78 -25.35 -6.85
C GLY A 51 -10.31 -25.25 -7.29
N LYS A 52 -9.85 -24.07 -7.70
CA LYS A 52 -8.47 -23.83 -8.14
C LYS A 52 -7.82 -22.71 -7.32
N ALA A 53 -6.51 -22.82 -7.14
CA ALA A 53 -5.71 -21.75 -6.55
C ALA A 53 -5.78 -20.51 -7.47
N ALA A 54 -6.08 -19.35 -6.88
CA ALA A 54 -6.08 -18.05 -7.55
C ALA A 54 -5.05 -17.08 -6.95
N ALA A 55 -4.24 -17.58 -6.01
CA ALA A 55 -3.19 -16.84 -5.33
C ALA A 55 -2.01 -17.76 -5.00
N VAL A 56 -0.88 -17.15 -4.65
CA VAL A 56 0.33 -17.81 -4.16
C VAL A 56 0.69 -17.30 -2.77
N ILE A 57 1.26 -18.16 -1.93
CA ILE A 57 1.86 -17.79 -0.65
C ILE A 57 3.37 -17.65 -0.85
N CYS A 58 3.91 -16.47 -0.52
CA CYS A 58 5.32 -16.15 -0.62
C CYS A 58 5.86 -15.77 0.76
N HIS A 59 6.90 -16.46 1.22
CA HIS A 59 7.47 -16.26 2.56
C HIS A 59 8.96 -15.95 2.53
N ALA A 60 9.45 -15.26 3.57
CA ALA A 60 10.89 -15.10 3.81
C ALA A 60 11.58 -16.47 3.97
N ASP A 61 12.78 -16.63 3.42
CA ASP A 61 13.49 -17.92 3.43
C ASP A 61 14.19 -18.20 4.77
N ALA A 62 13.39 -18.37 5.82
CA ALA A 62 13.85 -18.80 7.12
C ALA A 62 12.75 -19.62 7.84
N PRO A 63 13.13 -20.59 8.71
CA PRO A 63 12.19 -21.55 9.29
C PRO A 63 10.94 -20.94 9.93
N PRO A 64 11.03 -19.87 10.76
CA PRO A 64 9.84 -19.36 11.43
C PRO A 64 8.79 -18.77 10.47
N TRP A 65 9.22 -18.15 9.37
CA TRP A 65 8.31 -17.61 8.36
C TRP A 65 7.74 -18.71 7.47
N ARG A 66 8.52 -19.76 7.17
CA ARG A 66 8.03 -20.95 6.48
C ARG A 66 6.95 -21.67 7.29
N GLU A 67 7.16 -21.84 8.60
CA GLU A 67 6.17 -22.45 9.51
C GLU A 67 4.87 -21.64 9.55
N ALA A 68 4.98 -20.31 9.69
CA ALA A 68 3.83 -19.42 9.65
C ALA A 68 3.07 -19.50 8.31
N ALA A 69 3.81 -19.58 7.20
CA ALA A 69 3.23 -19.68 5.86
C ALA A 69 2.54 -21.04 5.64
N GLY A 70 3.13 -22.12 6.15
CA GLY A 70 2.52 -23.46 6.16
C GLY A 70 1.22 -23.48 6.97
N ALA A 71 1.17 -22.82 8.13
CA ALA A 71 -0.06 -22.71 8.90
C ALA A 71 -1.19 -21.98 8.13
N VAL A 72 -0.86 -20.94 7.38
CA VAL A 72 -1.81 -20.25 6.49
C VAL A 72 -2.26 -21.16 5.35
N GLN A 73 -1.33 -21.85 4.69
CA GLN A 73 -1.62 -22.78 3.60
C GLN A 73 -2.56 -23.90 4.05
N GLU A 74 -2.29 -24.53 5.19
CA GLU A 74 -3.11 -25.58 5.76
C GLU A 74 -4.50 -25.08 6.15
N ALA A 75 -4.62 -23.85 6.69
CA ALA A 75 -5.92 -23.26 6.96
C ALA A 75 -6.76 -23.07 5.68
N ILE A 76 -6.14 -22.60 4.60
CA ILE A 76 -6.81 -22.43 3.30
C ILE A 76 -7.21 -23.79 2.72
N LYS A 77 -6.32 -24.78 2.76
CA LYS A 77 -6.58 -26.14 2.30
C LYS A 77 -7.70 -26.80 3.09
N ALA A 78 -7.71 -26.66 4.42
CA ALA A 78 -8.76 -27.20 5.27
C ALA A 78 -10.13 -26.55 5.01
N ALA A 79 -10.17 -25.23 4.80
CA ALA A 79 -11.42 -24.50 4.59
C ALA A 79 -11.99 -24.68 3.16
N THR A 80 -11.12 -24.87 2.17
CA THR A 80 -11.51 -24.83 0.75
C THR A 80 -11.29 -26.13 -0.02
N GLY A 81 -10.51 -27.07 0.52
CA GLY A 81 -10.03 -28.25 -0.20
C GLY A 81 -8.92 -27.95 -1.22
N VAL A 82 -8.46 -26.71 -1.34
CA VAL A 82 -7.46 -26.28 -2.33
C VAL A 82 -6.17 -25.86 -1.64
N GLU A 83 -5.07 -26.46 -2.07
CA GLU A 83 -3.73 -26.10 -1.63
C GLU A 83 -3.17 -24.99 -2.52
N LEU A 84 -2.80 -23.85 -1.93
CA LEU A 84 -2.12 -22.79 -2.67
C LEU A 84 -0.63 -23.12 -2.83
N PRO A 85 0.02 -22.69 -3.93
CA PRO A 85 1.48 -22.81 -4.04
C PRO A 85 2.18 -22.05 -2.92
N LEU A 86 3.26 -22.63 -2.39
CA LEU A 86 4.09 -22.06 -1.32
C LEU A 86 5.51 -21.88 -1.84
N LEU A 87 5.95 -20.62 -1.93
CA LEU A 87 7.24 -20.23 -2.50
C LEU A 87 8.03 -19.37 -1.51
N THR A 88 9.37 -19.41 -1.60
CA THR A 88 10.20 -18.38 -0.98
C THR A 88 10.20 -17.10 -1.82
N ASP A 89 10.60 -15.99 -1.22
CA ASP A 89 10.77 -14.71 -1.93
C ASP A 89 11.76 -14.80 -3.11
N ALA A 90 12.71 -15.74 -3.06
CA ALA A 90 13.65 -16.03 -4.15
C ALA A 90 13.07 -16.85 -5.29
N GLN A 91 12.05 -17.66 -5.02
CA GLN A 91 11.40 -18.51 -6.03
C GLN A 91 10.31 -17.77 -6.81
N LEU A 92 9.68 -16.76 -6.20
CA LEU A 92 8.66 -15.94 -6.85
C LEU A 92 9.31 -14.72 -7.51
N THR A 93 9.24 -14.60 -8.84
CA THR A 93 9.73 -13.41 -9.56
C THR A 93 8.77 -12.23 -9.41
N PRO A 94 9.22 -10.97 -9.60
CA PRO A 94 8.33 -9.81 -9.60
C PRO A 94 7.19 -9.91 -10.62
N GLU A 95 7.46 -10.46 -11.81
CA GLU A 95 6.45 -10.63 -12.87
C GLU A 95 5.38 -11.67 -12.47
N GLN A 96 5.80 -12.73 -11.77
CA GLN A 96 4.87 -13.71 -11.22
C GLN A 96 4.05 -13.14 -10.06
N ALA A 97 4.64 -12.28 -9.23
CA ALA A 97 3.94 -11.59 -8.16
C ALA A 97 2.91 -10.57 -8.70
N ASP A 98 3.22 -9.90 -9.82
CA ASP A 98 2.37 -8.89 -10.44
C ASP A 98 1.22 -9.47 -11.28
N SER A 99 1.21 -10.79 -11.54
CA SER A 99 0.23 -11.47 -12.40
C SER A 99 -0.81 -12.30 -11.64
N GLN A 100 -0.80 -12.25 -10.31
CA GLN A 100 -1.76 -12.95 -9.46
C GLN A 100 -1.84 -12.35 -8.06
N ASN A 101 -2.84 -12.76 -7.28
CA ASN A 101 -2.90 -12.36 -5.87
C ASN A 101 -1.79 -13.05 -5.06
N VAL A 102 -1.17 -12.34 -4.12
CA VAL A 102 -0.06 -12.88 -3.31
C VAL A 102 -0.33 -12.69 -1.83
N ILE A 103 -0.16 -13.75 -1.04
CA ILE A 103 -0.05 -13.66 0.43
C ILE A 103 1.43 -13.59 0.79
N LEU A 104 1.85 -12.51 1.42
CA LEU A 104 3.24 -12.23 1.78
C LEU A 104 3.46 -12.45 3.27
N LEU A 105 4.42 -13.31 3.62
CA LEU A 105 4.91 -13.49 4.98
C LEU A 105 6.37 -13.06 5.08
N GLY A 106 6.64 -12.15 6.01
CA GLY A 106 7.93 -11.48 6.14
C GLY A 106 7.76 -9.99 6.42
N HIS A 107 8.86 -9.27 6.41
CA HIS A 107 8.93 -7.82 6.57
C HIS A 107 9.96 -7.24 5.57
N LEU A 108 10.15 -5.92 5.61
CA LEU A 108 11.10 -5.18 4.77
C LEU A 108 12.45 -5.91 4.60
N ASP A 109 13.04 -6.38 5.69
CA ASP A 109 14.42 -6.84 5.71
C ASP A 109 14.63 -8.29 5.24
N ASN A 110 13.56 -9.06 5.03
CA ASN A 110 13.70 -10.50 4.73
C ASN A 110 12.75 -11.04 3.66
N ASN A 111 11.93 -10.18 3.03
CA ASN A 111 11.09 -10.57 1.91
C ASN A 111 11.10 -9.45 0.86
N ARG A 112 11.73 -9.70 -0.29
CA ARG A 112 11.91 -8.69 -1.36
C ARG A 112 10.60 -8.10 -1.89
N HIS A 113 9.52 -8.87 -1.88
CA HIS A 113 8.21 -8.41 -2.33
C HIS A 113 7.57 -7.48 -1.30
N VAL A 114 7.77 -7.76 0.00
CA VAL A 114 7.41 -6.83 1.07
C VAL A 114 8.27 -5.56 1.01
N ALA A 115 9.57 -5.68 0.73
CA ALA A 115 10.45 -4.52 0.54
C ALA A 115 9.98 -3.61 -0.59
N ARG A 116 9.58 -4.18 -1.75
CA ARG A 116 8.99 -3.42 -2.86
C ARG A 116 7.74 -2.64 -2.43
N LEU A 117 6.83 -3.29 -1.69
CA LEU A 117 5.63 -2.62 -1.17
C LEU A 117 5.98 -1.53 -0.15
N TYR A 118 6.96 -1.78 0.72
CA TYR A 118 7.41 -0.85 1.76
C TYR A 118 8.02 0.41 1.15
N HIS A 119 8.92 0.27 0.18
CA HIS A 119 9.57 1.40 -0.50
C HIS A 119 8.59 2.27 -1.32
N ASN A 120 7.42 1.73 -1.67
CA ASN A 120 6.33 2.46 -2.31
C ASN A 120 5.24 2.92 -1.31
N PHE A 121 5.53 2.89 0.00
CA PHE A 121 4.64 3.33 1.07
C PHE A 121 3.27 2.60 1.13
N PHE A 122 3.17 1.39 0.57
CA PHE A 122 1.95 0.57 0.68
C PHE A 122 1.84 -0.15 2.04
N VAL A 123 2.97 -0.42 2.68
CA VAL A 123 3.06 -1.10 3.98
C VAL A 123 4.12 -0.44 4.86
N CYS A 124 4.06 -0.68 6.17
CA CYS A 124 5.02 -0.16 7.15
C CYS A 124 5.79 -1.25 7.90
N LEU A 125 5.68 -2.51 7.50
CA LEU A 125 6.25 -3.60 8.30
C LEU A 125 7.76 -3.73 8.11
N ASP A 126 8.49 -3.28 9.13
CA ASP A 126 9.92 -3.49 9.35
C ASP A 126 10.16 -4.06 10.76
N VAL A 127 11.43 -4.19 11.16
CA VAL A 127 11.82 -4.66 12.51
C VAL A 127 11.42 -3.71 13.67
N GLY A 128 11.13 -2.44 13.40
CA GLY A 128 10.82 -1.42 14.40
C GLY A 128 9.32 -1.18 14.65
N TYR A 129 8.47 -1.58 13.70
CA TYR A 129 7.06 -1.18 13.63
C TYR A 129 6.14 -1.87 14.65
N THR A 130 5.98 -3.19 14.56
CA THR A 130 4.98 -3.93 15.36
C THR A 130 5.50 -4.38 16.72
N GLY A 131 6.82 -4.54 16.82
CA GLY A 131 7.49 -5.10 17.98
C GLY A 131 7.40 -6.63 18.10
N ARG A 132 8.00 -7.21 19.14
CA ARG A 132 8.23 -8.67 19.21
C ARG A 132 6.97 -9.52 19.08
N LYS A 133 5.89 -9.17 19.77
CA LYS A 133 4.62 -9.91 19.73
C LYS A 133 3.52 -9.21 18.93
N GLY A 134 3.83 -8.10 18.27
CA GLY A 134 2.89 -7.41 17.39
C GLY A 134 2.82 -8.04 16.00
N TYR A 135 1.74 -7.79 15.28
CA TYR A 135 1.54 -8.26 13.92
C TYR A 135 0.64 -7.32 13.11
N VAL A 136 0.68 -7.50 11.79
CA VAL A 136 -0.18 -6.87 10.80
C VAL A 136 -0.82 -7.92 9.91
N ILE A 137 -2.11 -7.73 9.61
CA ILE A 137 -2.81 -8.33 8.49
C ILE A 137 -3.34 -7.16 7.64
N ARG A 138 -2.84 -7.01 6.42
CA ARG A 138 -3.19 -5.87 5.57
C ARG A 138 -3.38 -6.29 4.12
N SER A 139 -4.50 -5.86 3.53
CA SER A 139 -4.67 -5.86 2.09
C SER A 139 -4.01 -4.63 1.47
N VAL A 140 -3.23 -4.84 0.42
CA VAL A 140 -2.76 -3.82 -0.52
C VAL A 140 -3.48 -4.07 -1.84
N GLN A 141 -4.41 -3.18 -2.15
CA GLN A 141 -5.28 -3.31 -3.32
C GLN A 141 -4.55 -2.78 -4.55
N ASP A 142 -4.41 -3.64 -5.56
CA ASP A 142 -3.81 -3.35 -6.86
C ASP A 142 -2.61 -2.36 -6.83
N PRO A 143 -1.52 -2.66 -6.09
CA PRO A 143 -0.45 -1.70 -5.82
C PRO A 143 0.21 -1.15 -7.10
N PHE A 144 0.16 -1.90 -8.20
CA PHE A 144 0.85 -1.55 -9.44
C PHE A 144 -0.10 -1.44 -10.65
N GLY A 145 -1.41 -1.40 -10.44
CA GLY A 145 -2.39 -1.23 -11.53
C GLY A 145 -2.48 -2.45 -12.46
N ARG A 146 -2.24 -3.65 -11.96
CA ARG A 146 -2.26 -4.93 -12.68
C ARG A 146 -3.51 -5.77 -12.40
N GLY A 147 -4.40 -5.30 -11.52
CA GLY A 147 -5.64 -5.98 -11.15
C GLY A 147 -5.47 -7.06 -10.07
N HIS A 148 -4.33 -7.09 -9.38
CA HIS A 148 -3.99 -8.12 -8.41
C HIS A 148 -3.56 -7.53 -7.07
N ASN A 149 -4.04 -8.13 -5.99
CA ASN A 149 -3.82 -7.66 -4.63
C ASN A 149 -2.67 -8.39 -3.95
N SER A 150 -2.06 -7.73 -2.97
CA SER A 150 -1.16 -8.37 -2.01
C SER A 150 -1.81 -8.39 -0.62
N LEU A 151 -1.69 -9.50 0.10
CA LEU A 151 -2.06 -9.61 1.51
C LEU A 151 -0.78 -9.76 2.34
N LEU A 152 -0.43 -8.75 3.12
CA LEU A 152 0.67 -8.85 4.08
C LEU A 152 0.17 -9.50 5.37
N VAL A 153 0.80 -10.59 5.77
CA VAL A 153 0.54 -11.31 7.04
C VAL A 153 1.89 -11.50 7.75
N GLY A 154 2.15 -10.72 8.79
CA GLY A 154 3.45 -10.82 9.45
C GLY A 154 3.62 -9.92 10.67
N GLY A 155 4.75 -10.10 11.35
CA GLY A 155 5.20 -9.21 12.42
C GLY A 155 6.67 -8.85 12.22
N SER A 156 7.15 -7.90 13.01
CA SER A 156 8.55 -7.46 13.02
C SER A 156 9.51 -8.59 13.43
N TYR A 157 8.97 -9.60 14.12
CA TYR A 157 9.70 -10.76 14.63
C TYR A 157 8.93 -12.06 14.38
N PRO A 158 9.60 -13.23 14.47
CA PRO A 158 8.97 -14.54 14.35
C PRO A 158 7.74 -14.75 15.24
N GLU A 159 7.79 -14.31 16.50
CA GLU A 159 6.72 -14.53 17.47
C GLU A 159 5.43 -13.80 17.07
N GLY A 160 5.56 -12.54 16.66
CA GLY A 160 4.48 -11.75 16.09
C GLY A 160 3.95 -12.32 14.78
N THR A 161 4.85 -12.73 13.87
CA THR A 161 4.48 -13.37 12.60
C THR A 161 3.62 -14.61 12.81
N ARG A 162 3.96 -15.46 13.78
CA ARG A 162 3.16 -16.64 14.15
C ARG A 162 1.76 -16.27 14.65
N LEU A 163 1.64 -15.20 15.45
CA LEU A 163 0.34 -14.71 15.91
C LEU A 163 -0.50 -14.15 14.75
N GLY A 164 0.12 -13.40 13.84
CA GLY A 164 -0.53 -12.89 12.62
C GLY A 164 -1.01 -14.01 11.70
N ALA A 165 -0.20 -15.06 11.51
CA ALA A 165 -0.60 -16.24 10.74
C ALA A 165 -1.79 -16.98 11.37
N GLN A 166 -1.82 -17.10 12.71
CA GLN A 166 -2.96 -17.69 13.42
C GLN A 166 -4.23 -16.84 13.25
N ALA A 167 -4.15 -15.53 13.46
CA ALA A 167 -5.28 -14.62 13.27
C ALA A 167 -5.80 -14.66 11.82
N PHE A 168 -4.89 -14.73 10.84
CA PHE A 168 -5.26 -14.88 9.44
C PHE A 168 -5.91 -16.24 9.15
N ALA A 169 -5.40 -17.33 9.74
CA ALA A 169 -6.02 -18.65 9.63
C ALA A 169 -7.45 -18.66 10.18
N ASP A 170 -7.73 -17.90 11.24
CA ASP A 170 -9.08 -17.77 11.78
C ASP A 170 -10.01 -16.94 10.86
N LEU A 171 -9.50 -15.91 10.18
CA LEU A 171 -10.22 -15.24 9.10
C LEU A 171 -10.53 -16.20 7.94
N VAL A 172 -9.58 -17.05 7.56
CA VAL A 172 -9.77 -18.06 6.51
C VAL A 172 -10.86 -19.05 6.90
N LYS A 173 -10.86 -19.57 8.13
CA LYS A 173 -11.91 -20.48 8.62
C LYS A 173 -13.29 -19.82 8.62
N ALA A 174 -13.37 -18.54 8.97
CA ALA A 174 -14.63 -17.82 9.02
C ALA A 174 -15.23 -17.53 7.63
N ASN A 175 -14.39 -17.40 6.60
CA ASN A 175 -14.82 -16.93 5.27
C ASN A 175 -14.69 -17.97 4.15
N GLY A 176 -13.86 -19.00 4.35
CA GLY A 176 -13.61 -20.06 3.38
C GLY A 176 -14.76 -21.05 3.25
N LYS A 177 -14.98 -21.52 2.03
CA LYS A 177 -15.96 -22.56 1.70
C LYS A 177 -15.30 -23.56 0.73
N PRO A 178 -15.82 -24.80 0.63
CA PRO A 178 -15.32 -25.75 -0.37
C PRO A 178 -15.23 -25.13 -1.77
N GLY A 179 -14.03 -25.13 -2.34
CA GLY A 179 -13.71 -24.61 -3.66
C GLY A 179 -13.68 -23.08 -3.82
N THR A 180 -13.84 -22.29 -2.75
CA THR A 180 -13.81 -20.83 -2.85
C THR A 180 -13.36 -20.11 -1.58
N LEU A 181 -12.56 -19.07 -1.74
CA LEU A 181 -12.16 -18.15 -0.69
C LEU A 181 -11.83 -16.79 -1.31
N THR A 182 -12.56 -15.78 -0.87
CA THR A 182 -12.35 -14.38 -1.22
C THR A 182 -12.37 -13.56 0.05
N LEU A 183 -11.40 -12.67 0.21
CA LEU A 183 -11.29 -11.78 1.37
C LEU A 183 -11.38 -10.33 0.90
N GLY A 184 -12.26 -9.55 1.50
CA GLY A 184 -12.35 -8.11 1.25
C GLY A 184 -11.15 -7.34 1.81
N ARG A 185 -11.33 -6.04 2.00
CA ARG A 185 -10.30 -5.17 2.60
C ARG A 185 -9.96 -5.61 4.03
N LEU A 186 -8.67 -5.77 4.30
CA LEU A 186 -8.13 -6.12 5.62
C LEU A 186 -7.20 -5.02 6.14
N LEU A 187 -7.38 -4.64 7.39
CA LEU A 187 -6.43 -3.84 8.15
C LEU A 187 -6.56 -4.18 9.63
N GLU A 188 -5.79 -5.17 10.06
CA GLU A 188 -5.62 -5.50 11.48
C GLU A 188 -4.19 -5.20 11.90
N LEU A 189 -4.05 -4.44 12.98
CA LEU A 189 -2.76 -4.05 13.55
C LEU A 189 -2.80 -4.36 15.04
N LYS A 190 -1.85 -5.17 15.51
CA LYS A 190 -1.57 -5.38 16.92
C LYS A 190 -0.14 -4.95 17.19
N PHE A 191 0.05 -4.04 18.13
CA PHE A 191 1.37 -3.55 18.52
C PHE A 191 1.77 -4.16 19.86
N ASP A 192 3.03 -4.58 19.95
CA ASP A 192 3.64 -4.87 21.24
C ASP A 192 3.84 -3.53 21.99
N PRO A 193 3.23 -3.34 23.18
CA PRO A 193 3.34 -2.09 23.91
C PRO A 193 4.74 -1.84 24.48
N ASN A 194 5.55 -2.90 24.63
CA ASN A 194 6.81 -2.87 25.37
C ASN A 194 8.04 -3.04 24.48
N ASN A 195 7.88 -3.54 23.26
CA ASN A 195 9.01 -3.94 22.42
C ASN A 195 8.90 -3.44 20.98
N ARG A 196 8.50 -2.19 20.77
CA ARG A 196 8.56 -1.52 19.46
C ARG A 196 9.42 -0.26 19.51
N GLN A 197 10.02 0.09 18.38
CA GLN A 197 10.82 1.32 18.27
C GLN A 197 9.93 2.55 18.09
N GLU A 198 8.81 2.38 17.40
CA GLU A 198 7.86 3.47 17.20
C GLU A 198 7.10 3.80 18.46
N LYS A 199 6.96 5.11 18.74
CA LYS A 199 6.19 5.57 19.88
C LYS A 199 4.73 5.17 19.74
N ALA A 200 4.15 4.78 20.86
CA ALA A 200 2.72 4.55 20.91
C ALA A 200 1.94 5.84 20.71
N VAL A 201 1.00 5.78 19.78
CA VAL A 201 0.05 6.84 19.52
C VAL A 201 -1.32 6.37 20.00
N ALA A 202 -1.89 7.07 20.97
CA ALA A 202 -3.25 6.80 21.42
C ALA A 202 -4.24 7.13 20.29
N PRO A 203 -5.29 6.32 20.07
CA PRO A 203 -6.35 6.65 19.11
C PRO A 203 -6.96 8.01 19.38
N LEU A 204 -7.43 8.69 18.33
CA LEU A 204 -8.16 9.94 18.50
C LEU A 204 -9.46 9.70 19.27
N THR A 205 -9.91 10.71 20.03
CA THR A 205 -11.30 10.80 20.45
C THR A 205 -12.14 11.46 19.36
N ASP A 206 -13.47 11.39 19.48
CA ASP A 206 -14.37 12.08 18.54
C ASP A 206 -14.18 13.61 18.61
N GLU A 207 -14.00 14.17 19.81
CA GLU A 207 -13.73 15.60 20.00
C GLU A 207 -12.40 16.02 19.36
N GLN A 208 -11.36 15.20 19.49
CA GLN A 208 -10.06 15.46 18.86
C GLN A 208 -10.15 15.38 17.35
N ARG A 209 -10.90 14.42 16.80
CA ARG A 209 -11.16 14.29 15.37
C ARG A 209 -11.88 15.54 14.85
N ASP A 210 -12.97 15.93 15.49
CA ASP A 210 -13.82 17.03 15.03
C ASP A 210 -13.08 18.38 15.09
N ALA A 211 -12.40 18.66 16.21
CA ALA A 211 -11.57 19.85 16.35
C ALA A 211 -10.43 19.90 15.31
N ALA A 212 -9.85 18.75 14.97
CA ALA A 212 -8.81 18.67 13.96
C ALA A 212 -9.34 18.92 12.54
N ILE A 213 -10.53 18.39 12.21
CA ILE A 213 -11.21 18.65 10.94
C ILE A 213 -11.46 20.16 10.80
N ASP A 214 -12.03 20.79 11.83
CA ASP A 214 -12.35 22.22 11.80
C ASP A 214 -11.10 23.09 11.64
N ALA A 215 -10.04 22.78 12.40
CA ALA A 215 -8.77 23.51 12.32
C ALA A 215 -8.08 23.34 10.96
N ALA A 216 -8.02 22.13 10.43
CA ALA A 216 -7.38 21.86 9.14
C ALA A 216 -8.20 22.42 7.97
N ARG A 217 -9.53 22.37 8.05
CA ARG A 217 -10.42 23.01 7.06
C ARG A 217 -10.25 24.53 7.09
N THR A 218 -10.19 25.15 8.27
CA THR A 218 -9.94 26.60 8.38
C THR A 218 -8.63 26.98 7.69
N THR A 219 -7.54 26.27 7.99
CA THR A 219 -6.24 26.47 7.31
C THR A 219 -6.31 26.23 5.80
N LEU A 220 -7.07 25.23 5.35
CA LEU A 220 -7.19 24.92 3.92
C LEU A 220 -7.82 26.08 3.12
N PHE A 221 -8.82 26.76 3.69
CA PHE A 221 -9.53 27.87 3.03
C PHE A 221 -8.92 29.24 3.33
N SER A 222 -7.89 29.32 4.18
CA SER A 222 -7.16 30.56 4.43
C SER A 222 -6.30 30.97 3.23
N PRO A 223 -6.32 32.25 2.79
CA PRO A 223 -5.48 32.73 1.69
C PRO A 223 -4.00 32.42 1.90
N GLY A 224 -3.37 31.76 0.91
CA GLY A 224 -1.95 31.38 0.97
C GLY A 224 -1.62 30.15 1.81
N GLU A 225 -2.60 29.54 2.49
CA GLU A 225 -2.39 28.41 3.39
C GLU A 225 -2.88 27.05 2.86
N GLY A 226 -3.45 27.00 1.64
CA GLY A 226 -4.02 25.76 1.09
C GLY A 226 -3.07 24.56 1.13
N ARG A 227 -1.77 24.78 0.87
CA ARG A 227 -0.74 23.73 1.01
C ARG A 227 -0.59 23.22 2.45
N SER A 228 -0.67 24.10 3.43
CA SER A 228 -0.64 23.73 4.85
C SER A 228 -1.88 22.96 5.26
N GLY A 229 -3.05 23.30 4.71
CA GLY A 229 -4.28 22.54 4.89
C GLY A 229 -4.16 21.11 4.32
N VAL A 230 -3.61 20.97 3.11
CA VAL A 230 -3.32 19.66 2.49
C VAL A 230 -2.31 18.86 3.31
N ALA A 231 -1.25 19.48 3.83
CA ALA A 231 -0.28 18.79 4.69
C ALA A 231 -0.96 18.18 5.92
N ARG A 232 -1.83 18.94 6.62
CA ARG A 232 -2.61 18.44 7.76
C ARG A 232 -3.56 17.31 7.38
N MET A 233 -4.18 17.38 6.21
CA MET A 233 -4.99 16.29 5.68
C MET A 233 -4.16 15.00 5.52
N LEU A 234 -2.95 15.11 4.94
CA LEU A 234 -2.06 13.97 4.75
C LEU A 234 -1.57 13.36 6.07
N ASP A 235 -1.38 14.16 7.13
CA ASP A 235 -1.04 13.65 8.47
C ASP A 235 -2.08 12.63 8.97
N PHE A 236 -3.37 12.85 8.70
CA PHE A 236 -4.43 11.90 9.05
C PHE A 236 -4.41 10.63 8.20
N ALA A 237 -4.09 10.75 6.90
CA ALA A 237 -3.90 9.59 6.03
C ALA A 237 -2.74 8.71 6.52
N VAL A 238 -1.60 9.33 6.81
CA VAL A 238 -0.40 8.65 7.35
C VAL A 238 -0.72 8.03 8.71
N ARG A 239 -1.40 8.76 9.58
CA ARG A 239 -1.80 8.23 10.90
C ARG A 239 -2.68 7.00 10.76
N TYR A 240 -3.72 7.03 9.94
CA TYR A 240 -4.56 5.86 9.70
C TYR A 240 -3.74 4.70 9.12
N HIS A 241 -2.91 5.00 8.12
CA HIS A 241 -2.03 4.02 7.49
C HIS A 241 -1.09 3.34 8.50
N ARG A 242 -0.62 4.05 9.53
CA ARG A 242 0.34 3.53 10.52
C ARG A 242 -0.28 2.96 11.79
N THR A 243 -1.57 3.21 12.04
CA THR A 243 -2.19 2.84 13.34
C THR A 243 -3.50 2.09 13.20
N GLY A 244 -4.18 2.20 12.05
CA GLY A 244 -5.53 1.69 11.87
C GLY A 244 -6.61 2.52 12.58
N ASP A 245 -6.25 3.69 13.13
CA ASP A 245 -7.18 4.60 13.82
C ASP A 245 -8.28 5.12 12.87
N VAL A 246 -9.47 4.54 12.97
CA VAL A 246 -10.60 4.83 12.07
C VAL A 246 -10.99 6.32 12.11
N ARG A 247 -10.83 7.00 13.25
CA ARG A 247 -11.11 8.44 13.35
C ARG A 247 -10.13 9.27 12.55
N ALA A 248 -8.89 8.82 12.39
CA ALA A 248 -7.95 9.45 11.47
C ALA A 248 -8.39 9.25 10.00
N ALA A 249 -8.95 8.09 9.64
CA ALA A 249 -9.51 7.88 8.30
C ALA A 249 -10.74 8.79 8.04
N GLU A 250 -11.60 8.96 9.04
CA GLU A 250 -12.74 9.88 8.97
C GLU A 250 -12.31 11.33 8.79
N ALA A 251 -11.31 11.79 9.56
CA ALA A 251 -10.74 13.13 9.41
C ALA A 251 -10.12 13.34 8.02
N TYR A 252 -9.34 12.36 7.54
CA TYR A 252 -8.80 12.39 6.18
C TYR A 252 -9.91 12.50 5.12
N ARG A 253 -10.96 11.67 5.22
CA ARG A 253 -12.09 11.71 4.29
C ARG A 253 -12.80 13.07 4.31
N ALA A 254 -13.05 13.63 5.48
CA ALA A 254 -13.71 14.92 5.61
C ALA A 254 -12.88 16.05 4.96
N LEU A 255 -11.57 16.03 5.17
CA LEU A 255 -10.66 17.02 4.60
C LEU A 255 -10.43 16.83 3.10
N LEU A 256 -10.49 15.58 2.60
CA LEU A 256 -10.46 15.32 1.15
C LEU A 256 -11.70 15.90 0.47
N LEU A 257 -12.89 15.74 1.07
CA LEU A 257 -14.12 16.38 0.59
C LEU A 257 -14.02 17.91 0.66
N ALA A 258 -13.39 18.46 1.70
CA ALA A 258 -13.12 19.88 1.82
C ALA A 258 -12.16 20.39 0.72
N LEU A 259 -11.16 19.59 0.34
CA LEU A 259 -10.25 19.91 -0.75
C LEU A 259 -10.97 19.91 -2.11
N MET A 260 -11.85 18.94 -2.36
CA MET A 260 -12.69 18.93 -3.56
C MET A 260 -13.57 20.19 -3.63
N GLU A 261 -14.15 20.60 -2.51
CA GLU A 261 -14.92 21.84 -2.43
C GLU A 261 -14.05 23.08 -2.68
N TYR A 262 -12.85 23.12 -2.11
CA TYR A 262 -11.88 24.21 -2.35
C TYR A 262 -11.61 24.38 -3.85
N TYR A 263 -11.25 23.31 -4.55
CA TYR A 263 -11.02 23.36 -6.01
C TYR A 263 -12.27 23.74 -6.80
N ALA A 264 -13.45 23.27 -6.40
CA ALA A 264 -14.70 23.57 -7.10
C ALA A 264 -15.17 25.03 -6.94
N LYS A 265 -14.72 25.73 -5.89
CA LYS A 265 -15.18 27.10 -5.55
C LYS A 265 -14.12 28.17 -5.69
N ASP A 266 -12.83 27.82 -5.76
CA ASP A 266 -11.74 28.79 -5.86
C ASP A 266 -11.83 29.53 -7.20
N GLN A 267 -12.03 30.84 -7.14
CA GLN A 267 -12.23 31.66 -8.33
C GLN A 267 -10.97 31.71 -9.19
N TYR A 268 -9.78 31.82 -8.58
CA TYR A 268 -8.53 31.92 -9.33
C TYR A 268 -8.28 30.66 -10.16
N ILE A 269 -8.50 29.49 -9.56
CA ILE A 269 -8.41 28.20 -10.25
C ILE A 269 -9.43 28.14 -11.39
N ASN A 270 -10.70 28.47 -11.13
CA ASN A 270 -11.76 28.29 -12.12
C ASN A 270 -11.85 29.41 -13.18
N SER A 271 -11.20 30.56 -12.99
CA SER A 271 -11.27 31.69 -13.93
C SER A 271 -10.02 31.89 -14.78
N GLU A 272 -8.83 31.59 -14.26
CA GLU A 272 -7.55 31.91 -14.93
C GLU A 272 -6.53 30.76 -14.97
N GLY A 273 -6.77 29.62 -14.31
CA GLY A 273 -5.76 28.57 -14.16
C GLY A 273 -6.29 27.15 -14.38
N LEU A 274 -5.99 26.58 -15.56
CA LEU A 274 -6.27 25.19 -15.98
C LEU A 274 -7.67 24.94 -16.55
N ALA A 275 -8.23 25.88 -17.33
CA ALA A 275 -9.22 25.56 -18.37
C ALA A 275 -8.51 25.32 -19.70
#